data_AF-A0A0H3C9E4-F1
#
_entry.id   AF-A0A0H3C9E4-F1
#
_cell.length_a   1.000
_cell.length_b   1.000
_cell.length_c   1.000
_cell.angle_alpha   90.00
_cell.angle_beta   90.00
_cell.angle_gamma   90.00
#
_symmetry.space_group_name_H-M   'P 1'
#
loop_
_entity.id
_entity.type
_entity.pdbx_description
1 polymer ?
#
loop_
_entity_poly.entity_id
_entity_poly.type
_entity_poly.pdbx_seq_one_letter_code
_entity_poly.pdbx_strand_id
1 'polypeptide(L)'
;MLPRPQRNTRLIGQARGLHSLADRLQPDRNAARFLVHETLMAALGLPDDQRGTKEQGRDLRRWMIAHLRTSRRAIPSVAPVGR
;
A
#
# COMPACT_ATOMS: atom_id res chain seq x y z
N MET A 1 -1.44 24.37 -4.62
CA MET A 1 -2.53 23.43 -4.27
C MET A 1 -3.18 22.92 -5.54
N LEU A 2 -3.12 21.61 -5.81
CA LEU A 2 -3.83 21.02 -6.96
C LEU A 2 -5.35 21.15 -6.74
N PRO A 3 -6.14 21.51 -7.77
CA PRO A 3 -7.58 21.53 -7.66
C PRO A 3 -8.11 20.13 -7.30
N ARG A 4 -9.10 20.07 -6.40
CA ARG A 4 -9.69 18.82 -5.87
C ARG A 4 -9.97 17.72 -6.91
N PRO A 5 -10.46 18.01 -8.13
CA PRO A 5 -10.68 17.00 -9.17
C PRO A 5 -9.39 16.31 -9.62
N GLN A 6 -8.29 17.07 -9.80
CA GLN A 6 -6.99 16.52 -10.18
C GLN A 6 -6.39 15.66 -9.07
N ARG A 7 -6.66 16.00 -7.80
CA ARG A 7 -6.29 15.18 -6.65
C ARG A 7 -7.02 13.84 -6.66
N ASN A 8 -8.33 13.82 -6.92
CA ASN A 8 -9.13 12.60 -6.94
C ASN A 8 -8.70 11.65 -8.07
N THR A 9 -8.55 12.15 -9.30
CA THR A 9 -8.11 11.34 -10.45
C THR A 9 -6.75 10.68 -10.20
N ARG A 10 -5.87 11.40 -9.49
CA ARG A 10 -4.53 10.94 -9.15
C ARG A 10 -4.54 9.86 -8.06
N LEU A 11 -5.37 10.01 -7.04
CA LEU A 11 -5.60 8.97 -6.03
C LEU A 11 -6.19 7.71 -6.67
N ILE A 12 -7.14 7.85 -7.60
CA ILE A 12 -7.72 6.73 -8.34
C ILE A 12 -6.64 6.00 -9.15
N GLY A 13 -5.77 6.74 -9.86
CA GLY A 13 -4.65 6.16 -10.61
C GLY A 13 -3.64 5.43 -9.71
N GLN A 14 -3.30 6.01 -8.55
CA GLN A 14 -2.41 5.39 -7.57
C GLN A 14 -3.04 4.13 -6.94
N ALA A 15 -4.31 4.19 -6.55
CA ALA A 15 -5.04 3.06 -5.99
C ALA A 15 -5.12 1.88 -6.97
N ARG A 16 -5.34 2.15 -8.27
CA ARG A 16 -5.34 1.10 -9.31
C ARG A 16 -3.98 0.41 -9.43
N GLY A 17 -2.90 1.18 -9.42
CA GLY A 17 -1.54 0.65 -9.44
C GLY A 17 -1.19 -0.17 -8.18
N LEU A 18 -1.67 0.26 -7.02
CA LEU A 18 -1.50 -0.46 -5.75
C LEU A 18 -2.30 -1.77 -5.72
N HIS A 19 -3.53 -1.78 -6.26
CA HIS A 19 -4.33 -3.00 -6.39
C HIS A 19 -3.62 -4.07 -7.23
N SER A 20 -3.16 -3.72 -8.44
CA SER A 20 -2.44 -4.68 -9.27
C SER A 20 -1.12 -5.16 -8.65
N LEU A 21 -0.47 -4.34 -7.82
CA LEU A 21 0.71 -4.76 -7.08
C LEU A 21 0.35 -5.67 -5.89
N ALA A 22 -0.72 -5.35 -5.16
CA ALA A 22 -1.17 -6.14 -4.02
C ALA A 22 -1.65 -7.53 -4.44
N ASP A 23 -2.41 -7.64 -5.54
CA ASP A 23 -2.83 -8.93 -6.11
C ASP A 23 -1.64 -9.82 -6.50
N ARG A 24 -0.50 -9.23 -6.88
CA ARG A 24 0.74 -9.98 -7.18
C ARG A 24 1.52 -10.39 -5.93
N LEU A 25 1.42 -9.60 -4.86
CA LEU A 25 2.22 -9.80 -3.64
C LEU A 25 1.48 -10.65 -2.60
N GLN A 26 0.15 -10.72 -2.67
CA GLN A 26 -0.70 -11.39 -1.72
C GLN A 26 -1.70 -12.29 -2.44
N PRO A 27 -1.59 -13.64 -2.31
CA PRO A 27 -2.55 -14.56 -2.92
C PRO A 27 -3.96 -14.45 -2.33
N ASP A 28 -4.09 -14.02 -1.07
CA ASP A 28 -5.40 -13.80 -0.46
C ASP A 28 -5.99 -12.44 -0.87
N ARG A 29 -7.17 -12.48 -1.51
CA ARG A 29 -7.82 -11.28 -2.05
C ARG A 29 -8.25 -10.29 -0.96
N ASN A 30 -8.57 -10.77 0.24
CA ASN A 30 -8.98 -9.90 1.34
C ASN A 30 -7.77 -9.21 1.97
N ALA A 31 -6.66 -9.92 2.16
CA ALA A 31 -5.39 -9.37 2.60
C ALA A 31 -4.79 -8.41 1.57
N ALA A 32 -4.97 -8.66 0.27
CA ALA A 32 -4.57 -7.73 -0.78
C ALA A 32 -5.35 -6.40 -0.68
N ARG A 33 -6.66 -6.47 -0.47
CA ARG A 33 -7.51 -5.27 -0.24
C ARG A 33 -7.10 -4.52 1.02
N PHE A 34 -6.85 -5.24 2.12
CA PHE A 34 -6.42 -4.64 3.39
C PHE A 34 -5.07 -3.92 3.24
N LEU A 35 -4.12 -4.55 2.54
CA LEU A 35 -2.81 -3.96 2.25
C LEU A 35 -2.92 -2.64 1.45
N VAL A 36 -3.79 -2.59 0.44
CA VAL A 36 -4.04 -1.36 -0.33
C VAL A 36 -4.65 -0.28 0.57
N HIS A 37 -5.61 -0.66 1.41
CA HIS A 37 -6.26 0.26 2.33
C HIS A 37 -5.25 0.88 3.31
N GLU A 38 -4.42 0.07 3.99
CA GLU A 38 -3.39 0.56 4.90
C GLU A 38 -2.39 1.47 4.19
N THR A 39 -1.96 1.09 2.98
CA THR A 39 -1.04 1.90 2.17
C THR A 39 -1.63 3.27 1.83
N LEU A 40 -2.92 3.33 1.49
CA LEU A 40 -3.61 4.60 1.20
C LEU A 40 -3.81 5.44 2.46
N MET A 41 -4.13 4.83 3.61
CA MET A 41 -4.27 5.56 4.87
C MET A 41 -2.94 6.16 5.33
N ALA A 42 -1.85 5.39 5.26
CA ALA A 42 -0.51 5.89 5.51
C ALA A 42 -0.12 7.00 4.54
N ALA A 43 -0.51 6.86 3.26
CA ALA A 43 -0.31 7.92 2.27
C ALA A 43 -1.03 9.19 2.64
N LEU A 44 -2.29 9.12 3.07
CA LEU A 44 -3.16 10.28 3.31
C LEU A 44 -2.89 10.96 4.65
N GLY A 45 -2.27 10.26 5.61
CA GLY A 45 -1.83 10.83 6.89
C GLY A 45 -0.61 11.75 6.80
N LEU A 46 0.13 11.77 5.68
CA LEU A 46 1.30 12.65 5.49
C LEU A 46 0.87 14.06 5.01
N PRO A 47 1.49 15.15 5.46
CA PRO A 47 1.18 16.50 4.99
C PRO A 47 1.42 16.66 3.47
N ASP A 48 0.62 17.51 2.82
CA ASP A 48 0.54 17.66 1.36
C ASP A 48 1.81 18.32 0.77
N ASP A 49 2.52 19.14 1.55
CA ASP A 49 3.61 20.02 1.11
C ASP A 49 4.94 19.33 0.73
N GLN A 50 5.10 18.03 0.98
CA GLN A 50 6.31 17.26 0.59
C GLN A 50 6.10 16.34 -0.63
N ARG A 51 4.93 16.41 -1.28
CA ARG A 51 4.53 15.39 -2.27
C ARG A 51 4.97 15.72 -3.69
N GLY A 52 6.24 15.45 -3.98
CA GLY A 52 6.74 15.27 -5.34
C GLY A 52 5.88 14.24 -6.10
N THR A 53 5.27 14.68 -7.19
CA THR A 53 4.12 13.99 -7.79
C THR A 53 4.42 12.57 -8.28
N LYS A 54 5.55 12.35 -8.97
CA LYS A 54 5.94 11.02 -9.48
C LYS A 54 6.63 10.15 -8.42
N GLU A 55 7.34 10.79 -7.49
CA GLU A 55 8.05 10.12 -6.39
C GLU A 55 7.06 9.46 -5.44
N GLN A 56 5.96 10.15 -5.12
CA GLN A 56 4.89 9.63 -4.26
C GLN A 56 4.36 8.25 -4.68
N GLY A 57 4.16 8.00 -5.99
CA GLY A 57 3.69 6.70 -6.46
C GLY A 57 4.73 5.59 -6.32
N ARG A 58 6.03 5.94 -6.42
CA ARG A 58 7.14 5.02 -6.18
C ARG A 58 7.33 4.76 -4.69
N ASP A 59 7.20 5.79 -3.87
CA ASP A 59 7.32 5.69 -2.41
C ASP A 59 6.18 4.87 -1.81
N LEU A 60 4.96 5.00 -2.33
CA LEU A 60 3.83 4.16 -1.90
C LEU A 60 4.05 2.68 -2.18
N ARG A 61 4.59 2.35 -3.35
CA ARG A 61 4.93 0.95 -3.68
C ARG A 61 6.05 0.44 -2.77
N ARG A 62 7.09 1.24 -2.52
CA ARG A 62 8.18 0.88 -1.60
C ARG A 62 7.68 0.66 -0.18
N TRP A 63 6.81 1.55 0.31
CA TRP A 63 6.19 1.43 1.60
C TRP A 63 5.35 0.14 1.70
N MET A 64 4.51 -0.15 0.71
CA MET A 64 3.69 -1.37 0.70
C MET A 64 4.54 -2.66 0.73
N ILE A 65 5.66 -2.68 0.00
CA ILE A 65 6.61 -3.79 0.02
C ILE A 65 7.33 -3.90 1.38
N ALA A 66 7.76 -2.77 1.95
CA ALA A 66 8.39 -2.74 3.27
C ALA A 66 7.44 -3.19 4.37
N HIS A 67 6.19 -2.71 4.34
CA HIS A 67 5.12 -3.10 5.26
C HIS A 67 4.87 -4.60 5.19
N LEU A 68 4.71 -5.18 3.99
CA LEU A 68 4.59 -6.62 3.82
C LEU A 68 5.76 -7.41 4.39
N ARG A 69 6.99 -6.93 4.23
CA ARG A 69 8.19 -7.57 4.80
C ARG A 69 8.15 -7.56 6.34
N THR A 70 7.72 -6.45 6.93
CA THR A 70 7.57 -6.32 8.38
C THR A 70 6.42 -7.20 8.90
N SER A 71 5.25 -7.17 8.27
CA SER A 71 4.10 -8.00 8.65
C SER A 71 4.38 -9.50 8.47
N ARG A 72 5.10 -9.91 7.42
CA ARG A 72 5.56 -11.31 7.28
C ARG A 72 6.53 -11.74 8.38
N ARG A 73 7.34 -10.82 8.89
CA ARG A 73 8.25 -11.09 10.02
C ARG A 73 7.52 -11.13 11.36
N ALA A 74 6.41 -10.42 11.46
CA ALA A 74 5.58 -10.34 12.67
C ALA A 74 4.60 -11.52 12.83
N ILE A 75 4.37 -12.32 11.77
CA ILE A 75 3.69 -13.60 11.91
C ILE A 75 4.76 -14.63 12.29
N PRO A 76 4.90 -15.05 13.57
CA PRO A 76 5.65 -16.24 13.87
C PRO A 76 5.02 -17.36 13.05
N SER A 77 5.82 -18.00 12.20
CA SER A 77 5.44 -19.25 11.57
C SER A 77 5.06 -20.20 12.68
N VAL A 78 3.76 -20.35 12.93
CA VAL A 78 3.23 -21.36 13.84
C VAL A 78 3.46 -22.67 13.10
N ALA A 79 4.67 -23.22 13.27
CA ALA A 79 4.98 -24.56 12.83
C ALA A 79 3.94 -25.49 13.47
N PRO A 80 3.33 -26.42 12.72
CA PRO A 80 2.47 -27.40 13.35
C PRO A 80 3.34 -28.21 14.31
N VAL A 81 3.01 -28.15 15.61
CA VAL A 81 3.44 -29.15 16.58
C VAL A 81 2.82 -30.47 16.13
N GLY A 82 3.63 -31.27 15.45
CA GLY A 82 3.33 -32.68 15.24
C GLY A 82 3.50 -33.38 16.58
N ARG A 83 2.41 -33.97 17.06
CA ARG A 83 2.44 -35.04 18.07
C ARG A 83 2.87 -36.34 17.41
#